data_AF-A0A935TR44-F1
#
_entry.id   AF-A0A935TR44-F1
#
_cell.length_a   1.000
_cell.length_b   1.000
_cell.length_c   1.000
_cell.angle_alpha   90.00
_cell.angle_beta   90.00
_cell.angle_gamma   90.00
#
_symmetry.space_group_name_H-M   'P 1'
#
loop_
_entity.id
_entity.type
_entity.pdbx_description
1 polymer ?
#
loop_
_entity_poly.entity_id
_entity_poly.type
_entity_poly.pdbx_seq_one_letter_code
_entity_poly.pdbx_strand_id
1 'polypeptide(L)' 'MVYNRYGQRVFNGNAFDGWSGVLPNNTPAPVGVYVYMFSYTNPLSGLTETQKGNITLLR' A
#
# COMPACT_ATOMS: atom_id res chain seq x y z
N MET A 1 1.40 -3.72 0.87
CA MET A 1 2.11 -2.79 1.78
C MET A 1 1.96 -1.36 1.27
N VAL A 2 1.93 -0.36 2.17
CA VAL A 2 1.92 1.07 1.80
C VAL A 2 2.97 1.83 2.60
N TYR A 3 3.62 2.81 1.96
CA TYR A 3 4.72 3.59 2.48
C TYR A 3 4.46 5.09 2.33
N ASN A 4 4.92 5.90 3.29
CA ASN A 4 4.91 7.35 3.17
C ASN A 4 6.11 7.87 2.33
N ARG A 5 6.16 9.19 2.10
CA ARG A 5 7.24 9.86 1.35
C ARG A 5 8.65 9.68 1.93
N TYR A 6 8.77 9.23 3.18
CA TYR A 6 10.06 8.96 3.83
C TYR A 6 10.47 7.49 3.72
N GLY A 7 9.73 6.66 2.98
CA GLY A 7 9.97 5.22 2.88
C GLY A 7 9.57 4.43 4.12
N GLN A 8 8.90 5.07 5.10
CA GLN A 8 8.38 4.37 6.27
C GLN A 8 7.08 3.65 5.89
N ARG A 9 7.01 2.35 6.22
CA ARG A 9 5.80 1.55 6.03
C ARG A 9 4.71 2.01 6.98
N VAL A 10 3.57 2.41 6.43
CA VAL A 10 2.38 2.87 7.18
C VAL A 10 1.27 1.83 7.19
N PHE A 11 1.33 0.83 6.31
CA PHE A 11 0.36 -0.26 6.28
C PHE A 11 0.98 -1.56 5.77
N ASN A 12 0.56 -2.67 6.36
CA ASN A 12 0.89 -4.01 5.92
C ASN A 12 -0.35 -4.89 6.04
N GLY A 13 -0.77 -5.49 4.93
CA GLY A 13 -2.00 -6.28 4.82
C GLY A 13 -2.07 -6.94 3.46
N ASN A 14 -3.16 -7.68 3.22
CA ASN A 14 -3.39 -8.37 1.96
C ASN A 14 -4.30 -7.55 1.02
N ALA A 15 -4.61 -8.10 -0.15
CA ALA A 15 -5.45 -7.45 -1.16
C ALA A 15 -6.92 -7.26 -0.72
N PHE A 16 -7.40 -8.05 0.25
CA PHE A 16 -8.77 -7.98 0.77
C PHE A 16 -8.93 -6.94 1.88
N ASP A 17 -7.89 -6.70 2.67
CA ASP A 17 -7.95 -5.69 3.75
C ASP A 17 -7.90 -4.27 3.18
N GLY A 18 -6.99 -4.03 2.22
CA GLY A 18 -6.73 -2.70 1.67
C GLY A 18 -6.25 -1.67 2.71
N TRP A 19 -5.77 -0.52 2.26
CA TRP A 19 -5.41 0.58 3.18
C TRP A 19 -6.50 1.65 3.19
N SER A 20 -7.04 1.95 4.36
CA SER A 20 -8.12 2.93 4.56
C SER A 20 -7.65 4.38 4.77
N GLY A 21 -6.35 4.65 4.65
CA GLY A 21 -5.80 5.97 4.98
C GLY A 21 -5.59 6.22 6.48
N VAL A 22 -5.64 5.16 7.30
CA VAL A 22 -5.39 5.20 8.74
C VAL A 22 -3.98 4.65 9.03
N LEU A 23 -3.24 5.33 9.91
CA LEU A 23 -1.92 4.91 10.37
C LEU A 23 -2.01 3.79 11.42
N PRO A 24 -0.91 3.05 11.71
CA PRO A 24 -0.95 1.94 12.68
C PRO A 24 -1.34 2.34 14.11
N ASN A 25 -1.17 3.63 14.47
CA ASN A 25 -1.60 4.19 15.75
C ASN A 25 -3.08 4.64 15.74
N ASN A 26 -3.87 4.21 14.74
CA ASN A 26 -5.28 4.54 14.55
C ASN A 26 -5.58 6.04 14.31
N THR A 27 -4.58 6.82 13.89
CA THR A 27 -4.78 8.23 13.51
C THR A 27 -4.91 8.38 11.99
N PRO A 28 -5.66 9.39 11.50
CA PRO A 28 -5.75 9.65 10.07
C PRO A 28 -4.38 10.02 9.48
N ALA A 29 -4.01 9.41 8.36
CA ALA A 29 -2.79 9.76 7.65
C ALA A 29 -2.87 11.20 7.10
N PRO A 30 -1.75 11.94 7.05
CA PRO A 30 -1.70 13.25 6.39
C PRO A 30 -2.02 13.17 4.90
N VAL A 31 -2.64 14.22 4.34
CA VAL A 31 -2.81 14.40 2.89
C VAL A 31 -1.43 14.37 2.21
N GLY A 32 -1.33 13.66 1.08
CA GLY A 32 -0.07 13.51 0.36
C GLY A 32 0.00 12.26 -0.49
N VAL A 33 1.17 12.02 -1.07
CA VAL A 33 1.43 10.86 -1.92
C VAL A 33 2.07 9.74 -1.09
N TYR A 34 1.52 8.54 -1.27
CA TYR A 34 1.98 7.30 -0.67
C TYR A 34 2.33 6.30 -1.77
N VAL A 35 3.21 5.35 -1.48
CA VAL A 35 3.60 4.30 -2.42
C VAL A 35 3.00 2.98 -1.96
N TYR A 36 2.25 2.30 -2.82
CA TYR A 36 1.82 0.93 -2.57
C TYR A 36 2.75 -0.05 -3.28
N MET A 37 2.91 -1.23 -2.68
CA MET A 37 3.58 -2.37 -3.27
C MET A 37 2.89 -3.65 -2.84
N PHE A 38 2.61 -4.53 -3.79
CA PHE A 38 2.09 -5.87 -3.53
C PHE A 38 2.72 -6.88 -4.48
N SER A 39 2.72 -8.14 -4.06
CA SER A 39 3.16 -9.25 -4.87
C SER A 39 2.08 -10.31 -4.90
N TYR A 40 1.92 -10.97 -6.04
CA TYR A 40 0.95 -12.05 -6.24
C TYR A 40 1.53 -13.10 -7.17
N THR A 41 1.01 -14.32 -7.07
CA THR A 41 1.30 -15.38 -8.05
C THR A 41 0.35 -15.22 -9.22
N ASN A 42 0.89 -14.98 -10.40
CA ASN A 42 0.08 -14.91 -11.62
C ASN A 42 -0.45 -16.32 -11.94
N PRO A 43 -1.78 -16.52 -12.03
CA PRO A 43 -2.36 -17.85 -12.23
C PRO A 43 -2.10 -18.43 -13.63
N LEU A 44 -1.74 -17.60 -14.61
CA LEU A 44 -1.46 -18.03 -15.99
C LEU A 44 0.00 -18.43 -16.18
N SER A 45 0.94 -17.68 -15.59
CA SER A 45 2.38 -17.93 -15.75
C SER A 45 2.99 -18.74 -14.60
N GLY A 46 2.32 -18.80 -13.44
CA GLY A 46 2.85 -19.39 -12.21
C GLY A 46 3.96 -18.56 -11.54
N LEU A 47 4.30 -17.40 -12.09
CA LEU A 47 5.38 -16.56 -11.59
C LEU A 47 4.88 -15.60 -10.50
N THR A 48 5.74 -15.30 -9.54
CA THR A 48 5.51 -14.21 -8.59
C THR A 48 5.78 -12.88 -9.28
N GLU A 49 4.74 -12.07 -9.41
CA GLU A 49 4.82 -10.73 -9.95
C GLU A 49 4.73 -9.71 -8.82
N THR A 50 5.41 -8.57 -8.99
CA THR A 50 5.38 -7.47 -8.04
C THR A 50 4.89 -6.22 -8.74
N GLN A 51 3.87 -5.60 -8.17
CA GLN A 51 3.28 -4.37 -8.67
C GLN A 51 3.45 -3.26 -7.65
N LYS A 52 3.71 -2.05 -8.16
CA LYS A 52 3.90 -0.85 -7.35
C LYS A 52 3.26 0.35 -8.03
N GLY A 53 2.85 1.32 -7.23
CA GLY A 53 2.28 2.57 -7.74
C GLY A 53 2.10 3.59 -6.63
N ASN A 54 1.50 4.72 -7.01
CA ASN A 54 1.29 5.85 -6.11
C ASN A 54 -0.19 5.97 -5.74
N ILE A 55 -0.46 6.30 -4.48
CA ILE A 55 -1.76 6.67 -3.95
C ILE A 55 -1.68 8.16 -3.59
N THR A 56 -2.52 8.99 -4.19
CA THR A 56 -2.68 10.37 -3.76
C THR A 56 -3.84 10.42 -2.77
N LEU A 57 -3.54 10.64 -1.49
CA LEU A 57 -4.55 10.79 -0.46
C LEU A 57 -5.00 12.26 -0.41
N LEU A 58 -6.27 12.50 -0.73
CA LEU A 58 -6.93 13.81 -0.72
C LEU A 58 -7.94 13.88 0.44
N ARG A 59 -8.38 15.09 0.82
CA ARG A 59 -9.45 15.35 1.79
C ARG A 59 -10.42 16.38 1.24
#